data_AF-A0A9D7DID2-F1
#
_entry.id   AF-A0A9D7DID2-F1
#
_cell.length_a   1.000
_cell.length_b   1.000
_cell.length_c   1.000
_cell.angle_alpha   90.00
_cell.angle_beta   90.00
_cell.angle_gamma   90.00
#
_symmetry.space_group_name_H-M   'P 1'
#
loop_
_entity.id
_entity.type
_entity.pdbx_description
1 polymer ?
#
loop_
_entity_poly.entity_id
_entity_poly.type
_entity_poly.pdbx_seq_one_letter_code
_entity_poly.pdbx_strand_id
1 'polypeptide(L)'
;MITTLYSERYTYLRNLEFEADGKLQFDHILPHLMAKVVVDSVWESGRPIDPEALMEDASFKGLLRMNIFVRGWMIKQYEGVERRIKALQGMIDKELAARE
;
A
#
# COMPACT_ATOMS: atom_id res chain seq x y z
N MET A 1 -2.49 19.41 -16.22
CA MET A 1 -3.08 19.27 -14.87
C MET A 1 -3.92 17.99 -14.73
N ILE A 2 -4.97 17.79 -15.53
CA ILE A 2 -5.70 16.51 -15.63
C ILE A 2 -4.81 15.42 -16.25
N THR A 3 -4.14 15.72 -17.35
CA THR A 3 -3.22 14.78 -18.03
C THR A 3 -2.10 14.28 -17.10
N THR A 4 -1.48 15.16 -16.33
CA THR A 4 -0.44 14.77 -15.34
C THR A 4 -0.99 13.83 -14.26
N LEU A 5 -2.25 14.02 -13.84
CA LEU A 5 -2.88 13.16 -12.85
C LEU A 5 -3.17 11.76 -13.40
N TYR A 6 -3.75 11.67 -14.60
CA TYR A 6 -4.19 10.40 -15.20
C TYR A 6 -3.10 9.67 -15.99
N SER A 7 -2.24 10.38 -16.71
CA SER A 7 -1.24 9.76 -17.58
C SER A 7 0.04 9.41 -16.82
N GLU A 8 0.44 10.24 -15.85
CA GLU A 8 1.71 10.03 -15.12
C GLU A 8 1.47 9.45 -13.73
N ARG A 9 0.62 10.08 -12.90
CA ARG A 9 0.49 9.69 -11.50
C ARG A 9 -0.30 8.39 -11.29
N TYR A 10 -1.39 8.21 -12.01
CA TYR A 10 -2.13 6.94 -11.99
C TYR A 10 -1.25 5.79 -12.52
N THR A 11 -0.59 5.97 -13.67
CA THR A 11 0.32 4.97 -14.23
C THR A 11 1.45 4.62 -13.27
N TYR A 12 2.05 5.63 -12.63
CA TYR A 12 3.08 5.44 -11.61
C TYR A 12 2.57 4.63 -10.42
N LEU A 13 1.42 4.99 -9.84
CA LEU A 13 0.82 4.25 -8.72
C LEU A 13 0.49 2.82 -9.12
N ARG A 14 -0.10 2.62 -10.29
CA ARG A 14 -0.42 1.29 -10.79
C ARG A 14 0.83 0.42 -10.91
N ASN A 15 1.90 0.95 -11.51
CA ASN A 15 3.15 0.19 -11.66
C ASN A 15 3.77 -0.09 -10.29
N LEU A 16 3.71 0.87 -9.37
CA LEU A 16 4.16 0.70 -7.99
C LEU A 16 3.40 -0.43 -7.26
N GLU A 17 2.08 -0.43 -7.35
CA GLU A 17 1.20 -1.42 -6.71
C GLU A 17 1.40 -2.82 -7.29
N PHE A 18 1.37 -2.94 -8.62
CA PHE A 18 1.35 -4.26 -9.26
C PHE A 18 2.75 -4.82 -9.48
N GLU A 19 3.73 -3.99 -9.84
CA GLU A 19 5.05 -4.50 -10.23
C GLU A 19 6.05 -4.54 -9.07
N ALA A 20 6.01 -3.56 -8.18
CA ALA A 20 6.95 -3.47 -7.06
C ALA A 20 6.34 -4.06 -5.78
N ASP A 21 5.22 -3.49 -5.34
CA ASP A 21 4.61 -3.85 -4.07
C ASP A 21 3.98 -5.25 -4.11
N GLY A 22 3.23 -5.55 -5.16
CA GLY A 22 2.62 -6.87 -5.38
C GLY A 22 3.66 -7.99 -5.34
N LYS A 23 4.74 -7.85 -6.10
CA LYS A 23 5.84 -8.85 -6.09
C LYS A 23 6.49 -8.96 -4.72
N LEU A 24 6.79 -7.82 -4.07
CA LEU A 24 7.34 -7.83 -2.71
C LEU A 24 6.41 -8.56 -1.73
N GLN A 25 5.10 -8.35 -1.81
CA GLN A 25 4.15 -9.03 -0.93
C GLN A 25 4.02 -10.51 -1.25
N PHE A 26 3.70 -10.87 -2.50
CA PHE A 26 3.36 -12.23 -2.86
C PHE A 26 4.58 -13.15 -2.97
N ASP A 27 5.70 -12.64 -3.48
CA ASP A 27 6.88 -13.48 -3.74
C ASP A 27 7.85 -13.52 -2.55
N HIS A 28 7.88 -12.47 -1.72
CA HIS A 28 8.88 -12.34 -0.65
C HIS A 28 8.33 -12.28 0.77
N ILE A 29 7.10 -11.81 0.99
CA ILE A 29 6.57 -11.63 2.36
C ILE A 29 5.59 -12.73 2.71
N LEU A 30 4.66 -13.02 1.81
CA LEU A 30 3.61 -14.01 2.01
C LEU A 30 4.17 -15.41 2.32
N PRO A 31 5.21 -15.93 1.63
CA PRO A 31 5.75 -17.25 1.95
C PRO A 31 6.34 -17.32 3.36
N HIS A 32 7.03 -16.26 3.78
CA HIS A 32 7.61 -16.17 5.13
C HIS A 32 6.53 -16.03 6.22
N LEU A 33 5.41 -15.38 5.90
CA LEU A 33 4.26 -15.28 6.78
C LEU A 33 3.58 -16.65 6.94
N MET A 34 3.28 -17.32 5.82
CA MET A 34 2.58 -18.62 5.81
C MET A 34 3.41 -19.76 6.42
N ALA A 35 4.74 -19.65 6.40
CA ALA A 35 5.63 -20.61 7.05
C ALA A 35 5.58 -20.55 8.59
N LYS A 36 5.06 -19.46 9.17
CA LYS A 36 5.19 -19.17 10.61
C LYS A 36 3.86 -18.81 11.29
N VAL A 37 2.85 -18.47 10.49
CA VAL A 37 1.53 -18.02 10.95
C VAL A 37 0.47 -18.83 10.21
N VAL A 38 -0.50 -19.34 10.96
CA VAL A 38 -1.75 -19.86 10.42
C VAL A 38 -2.68 -18.68 10.22
N VAL A 39 -3.13 -18.46 8.98
CA VAL A 39 -4.13 -17.44 8.68
C VAL A 39 -5.51 -18.02 8.96
N ASP A 40 -6.23 -17.42 9.91
CA ASP A 40 -7.57 -17.84 10.29
C ASP A 40 -8.62 -17.15 9.39
N SER A 41 -8.44 -15.85 9.15
CA SER A 41 -9.21 -15.08 8.16
C SER A 41 -8.26 -14.21 7.33
N VAL A 42 -8.39 -14.31 6.02
CA VAL A 42 -7.52 -13.66 5.05
C VAL A 42 -7.58 -12.13 5.25
N TRP A 43 -6.42 -11.54 5.56
CA TRP A 43 -6.22 -10.11 5.86
C TRP A 43 -6.82 -9.58 7.17
N GLU A 44 -7.43 -10.44 8.00
CA GLU A 44 -8.06 -10.02 9.25
C GLU A 44 -7.36 -10.58 10.49
N SER A 45 -7.02 -11.88 10.48
CA SER A 45 -6.49 -12.54 11.65
C SER A 45 -5.62 -13.75 11.32
N GLY A 46 -4.70 -14.03 12.23
CA GLY A 46 -3.89 -15.24 12.20
C GLY A 46 -3.16 -15.41 13.52
N ARG A 47 -2.63 -16.61 13.71
CA ARG A 47 -1.92 -17.00 14.93
C ARG A 47 -0.59 -17.66 14.62
N PRO A 48 0.44 -17.46 15.45
CA PRO A 48 1.71 -18.17 15.29
C PRO A 48 1.50 -19.68 15.30
N ILE A 49 2.25 -20.39 14.46
CA ILE A 49 2.35 -21.85 14.52
C ILE A 49 3.08 -22.25 15.81
N ASP A 50 4.19 -21.57 16.11
CA ASP A 50 4.98 -21.70 17.33
C ASP A 50 5.20 -20.30 17.93
N PRO A 51 4.47 -19.92 18.99
CA PRO A 51 4.58 -18.60 19.59
C PRO A 51 5.98 -18.30 20.14
N GLU A 52 6.63 -19.26 20.78
CA GLU A 52 7.92 -19.06 21.45
C GLU A 52 9.03 -18.89 20.42
N ALA A 53 9.07 -19.76 19.41
CA ALA A 53 10.05 -19.67 18.33
C ALA A 53 9.86 -18.40 17.50
N LEU A 54 8.60 -18.00 17.22
CA LEU A 54 8.31 -16.78 16.46
C LEU A 54 8.74 -15.52 17.23
N MET A 55 8.61 -15.55 18.55
CA MET A 55 9.04 -14.47 19.42
C MET A 55 10.55 -14.31 19.46
N GLU A 56 11.36 -15.31 19.15
CA GLU A 56 12.83 -15.16 19.07
C GLU A 56 13.35 -14.97 17.64
N ASP A 57 12.47 -14.99 16.64
CA ASP A 57 12.84 -14.89 15.24
C ASP A 57 13.10 -13.45 14.78
N ALA A 58 14.36 -13.02 14.90
CA ALA A 58 14.79 -11.67 14.51
C ALA A 58 14.55 -11.37 13.02
N SER A 59 14.67 -12.37 12.14
CA SER A 59 14.47 -12.22 10.70
C SER A 59 13.00 -11.91 10.38
N PHE A 60 12.08 -12.68 10.98
CA PHE A 60 10.65 -12.47 10.84
C PHE A 60 10.21 -11.10 11.37
N LYS A 61 10.71 -10.71 12.56
CA LYS A 61 10.46 -9.36 13.10
C LYS A 61 10.98 -8.26 12.18
N GLY A 62 12.16 -8.45 11.58
CA GLY A 62 12.73 -7.52 10.60
C GLY A 62 11.85 -7.37 9.37
N LEU A 63 11.38 -8.49 8.82
CA LEU A 63 10.47 -8.55 7.68
C LEU A 63 9.14 -7.83 7.98
N LEU A 64 8.54 -8.05 9.15
CA LEU A 64 7.31 -7.35 9.57
C LEU A 64 7.52 -5.84 9.71
N ARG A 65 8.61 -5.41 10.35
CA ARG A 65 8.92 -3.97 10.48
C ARG A 65 9.11 -3.30 9.12
N MET A 66 9.81 -3.98 8.21
CA MET A 66 9.98 -3.48 6.84
C MET A 66 8.63 -3.40 6.11
N ASN A 67 7.77 -4.41 6.27
CA ASN A 67 6.43 -4.39 5.70
C ASN A 67 5.62 -3.20 6.20
N ILE A 68 5.58 -2.98 7.52
CA ILE A 68 4.88 -1.83 8.14
C ILE A 68 5.40 -0.50 7.57
N PHE A 69 6.72 -0.36 7.42
CA PHE A 69 7.32 0.83 6.81
C PHE A 69 6.86 1.04 5.36
N VAL A 70 6.91 -0.01 4.53
CA VAL A 70 6.45 0.06 3.12
C VAL A 70 4.97 0.41 3.04
N ARG A 71 4.12 -0.20 3.87
CA ARG A 71 2.68 0.14 3.94
C ARG A 71 2.45 1.60 4.29
N GLY A 72 3.16 2.10 5.30
CA GLY A 72 3.09 3.52 5.67
C GLY A 72 3.53 4.46 4.55
N TRP A 73 4.53 4.06 3.76
CA TRP A 73 4.95 4.82 2.58
C TRP A 73 3.88 4.80 1.46
N MET A 74 3.29 3.63 1.17
CA MET A 74 2.21 3.48 0.19
C MET A 74 1.00 4.36 0.54
N ILE A 75 0.57 4.36 1.81
CA ILE A 75 -0.53 5.20 2.30
C ILE A 75 -0.28 6.68 1.99
N LYS A 76 0.94 7.17 2.25
CA LYS A 76 1.32 8.56 1.94
C LYS A 76 1.25 8.88 0.44
N GLN A 77 1.54 7.92 -0.44
CA GLN A 77 1.38 8.10 -1.88
C GLN A 77 -0.10 8.27 -2.25
N TYR A 78 -0.98 7.44 -1.68
CA TYR A 78 -2.42 7.52 -1.91
C TYR A 78 -3.02 8.83 -1.42
N GLU A 79 -2.73 9.23 -0.19
CA GLU A 79 -3.17 10.53 0.35
C GLU A 79 -2.65 11.70 -0.52
N GLY A 80 -1.43 11.58 -1.05
CA GLY A 80 -0.85 12.56 -1.96
C GLY A 80 -1.64 12.71 -3.25
N VAL A 81 -2.13 11.61 -3.81
CA VAL A 81 -2.97 11.60 -5.01
C VAL A 81 -4.38 12.08 -4.70
N GLU A 82 -4.97 11.66 -3.58
CA GLU A 82 -6.29 12.12 -3.15
C GLU A 82 -6.33 13.65 -3.01
N ARG A 83 -5.34 14.26 -2.35
CA ARG A 83 -5.23 15.72 -2.22
C ARG A 83 -5.19 16.42 -3.58
N ARG A 84 -4.51 15.83 -4.58
CA ARG A 84 -4.42 16.38 -5.94
C ARG A 84 -5.75 16.27 -6.68
N ILE A 85 -6.46 15.15 -6.53
CA ILE A 85 -7.81 14.97 -7.10
C ILE A 85 -8.75 16.05 -6.53
N LYS A 86 -8.79 16.21 -5.21
CA LYS A 86 -9.64 17.22 -4.55
C LYS A 86 -9.31 18.64 -4.99
N ALA A 87 -8.02 18.97 -5.12
CA ALA A 87 -7.59 20.27 -5.62
C ALA A 87 -8.05 20.52 -7.07
N LEU A 88 -7.94 19.51 -7.93
CA LEU A 88 -8.42 19.59 -9.30
C LEU A 88 -9.94 19.76 -9.38
N GLN A 89 -10.71 19.01 -8.59
CA GLN A 89 -12.16 19.16 -8.48
C GLN A 89 -12.53 20.59 -8.11
N GLY A 90 -11.93 21.14 -7.05
CA GLY A 90 -12.19 22.51 -6.63
C GLY A 90 -11.79 23.58 -7.66
N MET A 91 -10.85 23.30 -8.57
CA MET A 91 -10.54 24.20 -9.69
C MET A 91 -11.60 24.12 -10.79
N ILE A 92 -12.12 22.93 -11.09
CA ILE A 92 -13.20 22.73 -12.06
C ILE A 92 -14.48 23.41 -11.55
N ASP A 93 -14.83 23.23 -10.28
CA ASP A 93 -16.02 23.83 -9.68
C ASP A 93 -15.99 25.36 -9.77
N LYS A 94 -14.82 25.97 -9.53
CA LYS A 94 -14.63 27.43 -9.68
C LYS A 94 -14.80 27.90 -11.12
N GLU A 95 -14.25 27.16 -12.07
CA GLU A 95 -14.37 27.48 -13.50
C GLU A 95 -15.82 27.36 -14.00
N LEU A 96 -16.56 26.36 -13.53
CA LEU A 96 -17.98 26.19 -13.85
C LEU A 96 -18.82 27.33 -13.25
N ALA A 97 -18.59 27.68 -11.99
CA ALA A 97 -19.31 28.78 -11.33
C ALA A 97 -19.01 30.15 -11.96
N ALA A 98 -17.85 30.34 -12.59
CA ALA A 98 -17.51 31.58 -13.30
C ALA A 98 -18.18 31.69 -14.69
N ARG A 99 -18.81 30.63 -15.18
CA ARG A 99 -19.49 30.57 -16.48
C ARG A 99 -21.01 30.70 -16.38
N GLU A 100 -21.55 30.69 -15.16
CA GLU A 100 -22.94 31.03 -14.82
C GLU A 100 -23.06 32.51 -14.46
#